data_AF-A0A0G1TTJ2-F1
#
_entry.id   AF-A0A0G1TTJ2-F1
#
_cell.length_a   1.000
_cell.length_b   1.000
_cell.length_c   1.000
_cell.angle_alpha   90.00
_cell.angle_beta   90.00
_cell.angle_gamma   90.00
#
_symmetry.space_group_name_H-M   'P 1'
#
loop_
_entity.id
_entity.type
_entity.pdbx_description
1 polymer ?
#
loop_
_entity_poly.entity_id
_entity_poly.type
_entity_poly.pdbx_seq_one_letter_code
_entity_poly.pdbx_strand_id
1 'polypeptide(L)'
;MKHIVVVACHFESPTKLCKTTITRLHAALKMSDKGDQIIVTGDVPYKSGGLKTTLAKLMKAWLVDKGFPAERISISRDGVGTFSEARLTCELLNGVGEIFVISSGWYLFQGKPIWCRRGKENGIKVSFVPVSGTGGRRTVLLYTIIGVAVRAAILLGVESILENRLTAFQESRKKGFTFDGCR
;
A
#
# COMPACT_ATOMS: atom_id res chain seq x y z
N MET A 1 11.66 8.79 15.85
CA MET A 1 11.74 8.49 14.42
C MET A 1 10.52 7.67 14.05
N LYS A 2 9.66 8.17 13.15
CA LYS A 2 8.47 7.47 12.66
C LYS A 2 8.82 6.66 11.41
N HIS A 3 8.15 5.52 11.23
CA HIS A 3 8.18 4.74 10.00
C HIS A 3 6.80 4.81 9.35
N ILE A 4 6.70 5.56 8.26
CA ILE A 4 5.43 5.89 7.62
C ILE A 4 5.31 5.08 6.34
N VAL A 5 4.33 4.18 6.29
CA VAL A 5 4.05 3.35 5.12
C VAL A 5 2.94 3.99 4.30
N VAL A 6 3.23 4.34 3.05
CA VAL A 6 2.23 4.87 2.11
C VAL A 6 1.83 3.76 1.15
N VAL A 7 0.59 3.28 1.30
CA VAL A 7 0.04 2.24 0.43
C VAL A 7 -0.28 2.83 -0.94
N ALA A 8 0.25 2.24 -1.99
CA ALA A 8 -0.03 2.64 -3.37
C ALA A 8 -1.51 2.43 -3.75
N CYS A 9 -2.00 3.18 -4.75
CA CYS A 9 -3.31 2.95 -5.35
C CYS A 9 -3.16 2.42 -6.78
N HIS A 10 -3.10 3.29 -7.79
CA HIS A 10 -2.87 2.94 -9.19
C HIS A 10 -2.34 4.13 -9.99
N PHE A 11 -1.97 3.87 -11.25
CA PHE A 11 -1.53 4.88 -12.21
C PHE A 11 -2.74 5.62 -12.79
N GLU A 12 -2.64 6.93 -12.94
CA GLU A 12 -3.57 7.68 -13.82
C GLU A 12 -3.13 7.51 -15.28
N SER A 13 -1.82 7.57 -15.52
CA SER A 13 -1.18 7.36 -16.82
C SER A 13 0.25 6.82 -16.59
N PRO A 14 1.00 6.43 -17.65
CA PRO A 14 2.32 5.80 -17.49
C PRO A 14 3.32 6.57 -16.62
N THR A 15 3.17 7.90 -16.54
CA THR A 15 4.07 8.80 -15.80
C THR A 15 3.36 9.57 -14.67
N LYS A 16 2.08 9.29 -14.40
CA LYS A 16 1.27 10.04 -13.44
C LYS A 16 0.62 9.15 -12.38
N LEU A 17 0.73 9.61 -11.13
CA LEU A 17 0.02 9.03 -9.99
C LEU A 17 -1.44 9.49 -9.99
N CYS A 18 -2.37 8.61 -9.63
CA CYS A 18 -3.76 9.02 -9.44
C CYS A 18 -3.92 9.95 -8.22
N LYS A 19 -5.00 10.75 -8.23
CA LYS A 19 -5.32 11.72 -7.17
C LYS A 19 -5.35 11.11 -5.77
N THR A 20 -5.87 9.90 -5.61
CA THR A 20 -5.90 9.20 -4.31
C THR A 20 -4.49 8.93 -3.79
N THR A 21 -3.55 8.50 -4.64
CA THR A 21 -2.15 8.29 -4.24
C THR A 21 -1.51 9.62 -3.81
N ILE A 22 -1.74 10.70 -4.56
CA ILE A 22 -1.24 12.04 -4.22
C ILE A 22 -1.78 12.51 -2.86
N THR A 23 -3.07 12.30 -2.58
CA THR A 23 -3.65 12.62 -1.26
C THR A 23 -2.98 11.85 -0.12
N ARG A 24 -2.67 10.56 -0.32
CA ARG A 24 -1.93 9.76 0.68
C ARG A 24 -0.51 10.29 0.89
N LEU A 25 0.19 10.67 -0.18
CA LEU A 25 1.54 11.24 -0.08
C LEU A 25 1.54 12.61 0.64
N HIS A 26 0.55 13.46 0.39
CA HIS A 26 0.40 14.70 1.16
C HIS A 26 0.17 14.44 2.65
N ALA A 27 -0.63 13.44 3.01
CA ALA A 27 -0.82 13.06 4.41
C ALA A 27 0.48 12.54 5.03
N ALA A 28 1.29 11.81 4.26
CA ALA A 28 2.62 11.38 4.70
C ALA A 28 3.53 12.57 5.02
N LEU A 29 3.64 13.53 4.09
CA LEU A 29 4.45 14.73 4.27
C LEU A 29 4.01 15.57 5.48
N LYS A 30 2.70 15.71 5.70
CA LYS A 30 2.17 16.48 6.84
C LYS A 30 2.46 15.83 8.20
N MET A 31 2.62 14.51 8.23
CA MET A 31 2.91 13.75 9.45
C MET A 31 4.42 13.55 9.68
N SER A 32 5.22 13.63 8.61
CA SER A 32 6.65 13.35 8.64
C SER A 32 7.46 14.57 9.03
N ASP A 33 8.49 14.35 9.83
CA ASP A 33 9.61 15.27 10.01
C ASP A 33 10.81 14.81 9.16
N LYS A 34 11.83 15.67 8.96
CA LYS A 34 13.03 15.31 8.14
C LYS A 34 13.81 14.10 8.68
N GLY A 35 13.64 13.76 9.95
CA GLY A 35 14.27 12.60 10.58
C GLY A 35 13.48 11.29 10.44
N ASP A 36 12.26 11.33 9.90
CA ASP A 36 11.40 10.16 9.75
C ASP A 36 11.71 9.38 8.47
N GLN A 37 11.29 8.12 8.41
CA GLN A 37 11.42 7.26 7.23
C GLN A 37 10.06 7.08 6.55
N ILE A 38 10.01 7.29 5.23
CA ILE A 38 8.83 6.99 4.42
C ILE A 38 9.08 5.75 3.58
N ILE A 39 8.19 4.77 3.69
CA ILE A 39 8.18 3.54 2.90
C ILE A 39 7.01 3.62 1.92
N VAL A 40 7.28 3.55 0.63
CA VAL A 40 6.25 3.51 -0.41
C VAL A 40 6.07 2.07 -0.91
N THR A 41 4.82 1.62 -1.04
CA THR A 41 4.49 0.29 -1.59
C THR A 41 4.22 0.38 -3.10
N GLY A 42 3.84 -0.74 -3.73
CA GLY A 42 3.45 -0.78 -5.13
C GLY A 42 4.65 -0.70 -6.08
N ASP A 43 5.67 -1.53 -5.89
CA ASP A 43 6.75 -1.70 -6.88
C ASP A 43 6.26 -2.52 -8.09
N VAL A 44 5.18 -2.05 -8.71
CA VAL A 44 4.50 -2.67 -9.84
C VAL A 44 4.66 -1.79 -11.09
N PRO A 45 5.02 -2.36 -12.24
CA PRO A 45 5.20 -1.60 -13.47
C PRO A 45 3.86 -1.27 -14.14
N TYR A 46 3.85 -0.19 -14.93
CA TYR A 46 2.68 0.21 -15.70
C TYR A 46 2.30 -0.82 -16.80
N LYS A 47 3.30 -1.39 -17.50
CA LYS A 47 3.14 -2.46 -18.51
C LYS A 47 4.26 -3.50 -18.36
N SER A 48 3.97 -4.78 -18.66
CA SER A 48 5.01 -5.82 -18.77
C SER A 48 6.03 -5.48 -19.86
N GLY A 49 7.33 -5.66 -19.58
CA GLY A 49 8.40 -5.45 -20.56
C GLY A 49 8.60 -3.99 -21.01
N GLY A 50 7.91 -3.02 -20.39
CA GLY A 50 8.00 -1.59 -20.70
C GLY A 50 8.97 -0.82 -19.79
N LEU A 51 8.82 0.52 -19.80
CA LEU A 51 9.58 1.49 -18.97
C LEU A 51 9.78 0.98 -17.54
N LYS A 52 11.01 1.13 -17.01
CA LYS A 52 11.43 0.75 -15.64
C LYS A 52 10.68 1.49 -14.51
N THR A 53 9.67 2.29 -14.82
CA THR A 53 8.95 3.15 -13.88
C THR A 53 7.80 2.38 -13.22
N THR A 54 7.85 2.30 -11.89
CA THR A 54 6.83 1.66 -11.04
C THR A 54 6.04 2.72 -10.25
N LEU A 55 4.89 2.35 -9.67
CA LEU A 55 4.13 3.28 -8.81
C LEU A 55 5.01 3.79 -7.67
N ALA A 56 5.73 2.88 -7.00
CA ALA A 56 6.65 3.22 -5.93
C ALA A 56 7.71 4.24 -6.38
N LYS A 57 8.27 4.09 -7.59
CA LYS A 57 9.24 5.06 -8.14
C LYS A 57 8.62 6.42 -8.41
N LEU A 58 7.40 6.47 -8.94
CA LEU A 58 6.68 7.73 -9.12
C LEU A 58 6.35 8.39 -7.77
N MET A 59 5.94 7.62 -6.76
CA MET A 59 5.69 8.10 -5.40
C MET A 59 6.96 8.67 -4.77
N LYS A 60 8.08 7.96 -4.90
CA LYS A 60 9.39 8.43 -4.42
C LYS A 60 9.79 9.73 -5.12
N ALA A 61 9.72 9.79 -6.45
CA ALA A 61 10.05 10.98 -7.22
C ALA A 61 9.18 12.18 -6.79
N TRP A 62 7.88 11.95 -6.57
CA TRP A 62 6.96 12.98 -6.09
C TRP A 62 7.34 13.51 -4.70
N LEU A 63 7.72 12.65 -3.75
CA LEU A 63 8.15 13.06 -2.41
C LEU A 63 9.45 13.89 -2.45
N VAL A 64 10.40 13.50 -3.29
CA VAL A 64 11.66 14.23 -3.50
C VAL A 64 11.40 15.60 -4.11
N ASP A 65 10.51 15.70 -5.11
CA ASP A 65 10.07 16.97 -5.70
C ASP A 65 9.45 17.91 -4.65
N LYS A 66 8.82 17.36 -3.60
CA LYS A 66 8.29 18.13 -2.46
C LYS A 66 9.32 18.39 -1.35
N GLY A 67 10.59 18.09 -1.60
CA GLY A 67 11.70 18.41 -0.70
C GLY A 67 11.91 17.40 0.44
N PHE A 68 11.31 16.21 0.37
CA PHE A 68 11.61 15.14 1.34
C PHE A 68 12.93 14.43 0.98
N PRO A 69 13.83 14.15 1.94
CA PRO A 69 15.15 13.60 1.63
C PRO A 69 15.09 12.22 0.97
N ALA A 70 15.77 12.05 -0.16
CA ALA A 70 15.68 10.84 -1.00
C ALA A 70 16.20 9.57 -0.32
N GLU A 71 17.18 9.71 0.57
CA GLU A 71 17.78 8.67 1.41
C GLU A 71 16.84 8.20 2.53
N ARG A 72 15.84 9.01 2.88
CA ARG A 72 14.79 8.68 3.86
C ARG A 72 13.57 8.03 3.23
N ILE A 73 13.60 7.76 1.92
CA ILE A 73 12.51 7.11 1.19
C ILE A 73 12.93 5.73 0.71
N SER A 74 12.28 4.70 1.26
CA SER A 74 12.47 3.30 0.88
C SER A 74 11.31 2.79 0.04
N ILE A 75 11.58 1.88 -0.90
CA ILE A 75 10.56 1.19 -1.69
C ILE A 75 10.43 -0.23 -1.14
N SER A 76 9.21 -0.61 -0.77
CA SER A 76 8.89 -1.99 -0.43
C SER A 76 8.85 -2.82 -1.72
N ARG A 77 9.69 -3.84 -1.83
CA ARG A 77 9.90 -4.60 -3.07
C ARG A 77 8.77 -5.61 -3.32
N ASP A 78 8.54 -5.94 -4.59
CA ASP A 78 7.82 -7.14 -5.09
C ASP A 78 6.40 -7.45 -4.58
N GLY A 79 5.80 -6.56 -3.77
CA GLY A 79 4.43 -6.69 -3.28
C GLY A 79 3.37 -6.34 -4.33
N VAL A 80 2.44 -7.26 -4.55
CA VAL A 80 1.21 -7.06 -5.34
C VAL A 80 -0.03 -7.16 -4.45
N GLY A 81 -0.56 -5.99 -4.09
CA GLY A 81 -1.80 -5.89 -3.32
C GLY A 81 -1.65 -6.18 -1.83
N THR A 82 -2.77 -6.13 -1.12
CA THR A 82 -2.79 -5.91 0.34
C THR A 82 -2.03 -6.94 1.16
N PHE A 83 -2.08 -8.23 0.81
CA PHE A 83 -1.43 -9.29 1.58
C PHE A 83 0.10 -9.25 1.44
N SER A 84 0.58 -9.33 0.20
CA SER A 84 2.02 -9.35 -0.08
C SER A 84 2.68 -8.01 0.25
N GLU A 85 2.02 -6.88 0.02
CA GLU A 85 2.53 -5.57 0.44
C GLU A 85 2.69 -5.48 1.96
N ALA A 86 1.70 -5.96 2.73
CA ALA A 86 1.78 -5.94 4.20
C ALA A 86 2.90 -6.85 4.70
N ARG A 87 2.99 -8.08 4.15
CA ARG A 87 4.02 -9.06 4.52
C ARG A 87 5.42 -8.52 4.27
N LEU A 88 5.73 -8.16 3.03
CA LEU A 88 7.06 -7.72 2.62
C LEU A 88 7.48 -6.42 3.32
N THR A 89 6.53 -5.51 3.57
CA THR A 89 6.82 -4.28 4.31
C THR A 89 7.09 -4.54 5.78
N CYS A 90 6.34 -5.42 6.43
CA CYS A 90 6.58 -5.78 7.83
C CYS A 90 7.90 -6.56 7.99
N GLU A 91 8.24 -7.45 7.05
CA GLU A 91 9.53 -8.14 7.02
C GLU A 91 10.71 -7.16 6.83
N LEU A 92 10.57 -6.18 5.93
CA LEU A 92 11.55 -5.11 5.72
C LEU A 92 11.79 -4.27 6.98
N LEU A 93 10.76 -4.10 7.80
CA LEU A 93 10.77 -3.28 9.02
C LEU A 93 10.84 -4.13 10.29
N ASN A 94 11.31 -5.38 10.20
CA ASN A 94 11.46 -6.23 11.37
C ASN A 94 12.37 -5.57 12.42
N GLY A 95 11.94 -5.59 13.68
CA GLY A 95 12.60 -4.89 14.80
C GLY A 95 12.19 -3.41 14.97
N VAL A 96 11.37 -2.85 14.08
CA VAL A 96 10.76 -1.53 14.30
C VAL A 96 9.60 -1.65 15.28
N GLY A 97 9.58 -0.80 16.31
CA GLY A 97 8.52 -0.84 17.34
C GLY A 97 7.12 -0.48 16.81
N GLU A 98 7.01 0.51 15.91
CA GLU A 98 5.72 0.95 15.36
C GLU A 98 5.83 1.49 13.93
N ILE A 99 4.81 1.22 13.12
CA ILE A 99 4.62 1.78 11.79
C ILE A 99 3.27 2.50 11.66
N PHE A 100 3.22 3.53 10.81
CA PHE A 100 2.02 4.30 10.49
C PHE A 100 1.60 4.03 9.04
N VAL A 101 0.53 3.27 8.84
CA VAL A 101 0.02 2.90 7.52
C VAL A 101 -0.99 3.94 7.05
N ILE A 102 -0.63 4.68 6.00
CA ILE A 102 -1.48 5.67 5.34
C ILE A 102 -2.18 5.01 4.16
N SER A 103 -3.51 4.98 4.21
CA SER A 103 -4.33 4.49 3.10
C SER A 103 -5.75 5.04 3.18
N SER A 104 -6.55 4.77 2.16
CA SER A 104 -7.94 5.20 2.13
C SER A 104 -8.81 4.42 3.12
N GLY A 105 -9.84 5.06 3.67
CA GLY A 105 -10.77 4.41 4.61
C GLY A 105 -11.38 3.11 4.08
N TRP A 106 -11.82 3.09 2.81
CA TRP A 106 -12.35 1.89 2.16
C TRP A 106 -11.32 0.75 2.08
N TYR A 107 -10.05 1.06 1.80
CA TYR A 107 -8.98 0.06 1.79
C TYR A 107 -8.76 -0.51 3.19
N LEU A 108 -8.75 0.36 4.19
CA LEU A 108 -8.45 -0.01 5.56
C LEU A 108 -9.49 -0.96 6.16
N PHE A 109 -10.72 -1.00 5.65
CA PHE A 109 -11.70 -1.97 6.12
C PHE A 109 -11.24 -3.43 5.95
N GLN A 110 -10.69 -3.76 4.77
CA GLN A 110 -10.06 -5.06 4.49
C GLN A 110 -8.60 -5.12 4.95
N GLY A 111 -7.85 -4.02 4.83
CA GLY A 111 -6.41 -4.00 5.01
C GLY A 111 -5.97 -4.01 6.46
N LYS A 112 -6.70 -3.35 7.37
CA LYS A 112 -6.36 -3.31 8.80
C LYS A 112 -6.08 -4.68 9.42
N PRO A 113 -6.98 -5.68 9.31
CA PRO A 113 -6.73 -6.97 9.94
C PRO A 113 -5.49 -7.68 9.38
N ILE A 114 -5.21 -7.54 8.08
CA ILE A 114 -4.03 -8.11 7.42
C ILE A 114 -2.75 -7.44 7.93
N TRP A 115 -2.71 -6.10 7.93
CA TRP A 115 -1.57 -5.35 8.43
C TRP A 115 -1.30 -5.63 9.91
N CYS A 116 -2.33 -5.69 10.76
CA CYS A 116 -2.18 -6.04 12.17
C CYS A 116 -1.63 -7.46 12.36
N ARG A 117 -2.07 -8.41 11.52
CA ARG A 117 -1.57 -9.79 11.57
C ARG A 117 -0.08 -9.86 11.22
N ARG A 118 0.32 -9.26 10.09
CA ARG A 118 1.73 -9.21 9.65
C ARG A 118 2.60 -8.40 10.60
N GLY A 119 2.08 -7.31 11.16
CA GLY A 119 2.76 -6.56 12.21
C GLY A 119 3.03 -7.42 13.44
N LYS A 120 2.00 -8.14 13.94
CA LYS A 120 2.15 -9.05 15.09
C LYS A 120 3.18 -10.15 14.84
N GLU A 121 3.21 -10.74 13.65
CA GLU A 121 4.18 -11.77 13.25
C GLU A 121 5.64 -11.25 13.28
N ASN A 122 5.84 -9.93 13.14
CA ASN A 122 7.15 -9.28 13.14
C ASN A 122 7.41 -8.43 14.40
N GLY A 123 6.55 -8.51 15.43
CA GLY A 123 6.69 -7.71 16.65
C GLY A 123 6.45 -6.20 16.48
N ILE A 124 5.76 -5.80 15.41
CA ILE A 124 5.51 -4.40 15.03
C ILE A 124 4.10 -3.97 15.42
N LYS A 125 3.98 -2.86 16.14
CA LYS A 125 2.67 -2.18 16.32
C LYS A 125 2.28 -1.46 15.03
N VAL A 126 1.03 -1.61 14.60
CA VAL A 126 0.52 -0.94 13.40
C VAL A 126 -0.54 0.09 13.75
N SER A 127 -0.25 1.35 13.44
CA SER A 127 -1.20 2.47 13.53
C SER A 127 -1.68 2.86 12.13
N PHE A 128 -2.93 3.31 12.02
CA PHE A 128 -3.55 3.61 10.72
C PHE A 128 -3.93 5.07 10.62
N VAL A 129 -3.56 5.70 9.50
CA VAL A 129 -3.93 7.07 9.17
C VAL A 129 -4.87 7.03 7.97
N PRO A 130 -6.20 7.02 8.20
CA PRO A 130 -7.16 7.02 7.12
C PRO A 130 -7.12 8.36 6.40
N VAL A 131 -7.04 8.33 5.08
CA VAL A 131 -7.27 9.53 4.25
C VAL A 131 -8.58 9.39 3.50
N SER A 132 -9.28 10.51 3.36
CA SER A 132 -10.43 10.61 2.45
C SER A 132 -9.96 10.31 1.03
N GLY A 133 -10.52 9.27 0.42
CA GLY A 133 -10.17 8.84 -0.94
C GLY A 133 -11.26 9.19 -1.96
N THR A 134 -10.92 9.13 -3.24
CA THR A 134 -11.85 9.36 -4.37
C THR A 134 -12.69 8.12 -4.73
N GLY A 135 -12.73 7.10 -3.88
CA GLY A 135 -13.43 5.85 -4.18
C GLY A 135 -14.94 6.04 -4.21
N GLY A 136 -15.57 5.85 -5.36
CA GLY A 136 -17.02 5.88 -5.50
C GLY A 136 -17.70 4.72 -4.75
N ARG A 137 -19.05 4.76 -4.68
CA ARG A 137 -19.86 3.77 -3.95
C ARG A 137 -19.52 2.31 -4.32
N ARG A 138 -19.23 2.03 -5.60
CA ARG A 138 -18.82 0.70 -6.08
C ARG A 138 -17.50 0.22 -5.46
N THR A 139 -16.51 1.10 -5.36
CA THR A 139 -15.23 0.79 -4.71
C THR A 139 -15.44 0.51 -3.23
N VAL A 140 -16.23 1.34 -2.55
CA VAL A 140 -16.55 1.14 -1.12
C VAL A 140 -17.22 -0.22 -0.91
N LEU A 141 -18.21 -0.57 -1.73
CA LEU A 141 -18.90 -1.86 -1.64
C LEU A 141 -17.94 -3.04 -1.88
N LEU A 142 -17.14 -2.99 -2.94
CA LEU A 142 -16.17 -4.06 -3.26
C LEU A 142 -15.22 -4.32 -2.10
N TYR A 143 -14.60 -3.28 -1.56
CA TYR A 143 -13.66 -3.39 -0.45
C TYR A 143 -14.34 -3.78 0.87
N THR A 144 -15.63 -3.47 1.02
CA THR A 144 -16.44 -3.95 2.16
C THR A 144 -16.64 -5.46 2.06
N ILE A 145 -17.07 -5.97 0.90
CA ILE A 145 -17.28 -7.41 0.67
C ILE A 145 -15.97 -8.19 0.89
N ILE A 146 -14.87 -7.72 0.29
CA ILE A 146 -13.55 -8.36 0.48
C ILE A 146 -13.14 -8.28 1.95
N GLY A 147 -13.37 -7.15 2.64
CA GLY A 147 -13.03 -7.00 4.05
C GLY A 147 -13.82 -7.94 4.98
N VAL A 148 -15.09 -8.21 4.69
CA VAL A 148 -15.87 -9.23 5.39
C VAL A 148 -15.25 -10.62 5.18
N ALA A 149 -14.94 -10.98 3.93
CA ALA A 149 -14.31 -12.26 3.61
C ALA A 149 -12.94 -12.44 4.29
N VAL A 150 -12.11 -11.40 4.32
CA VAL A 150 -10.81 -11.40 5.01
C VAL A 150 -10.97 -11.65 6.50
N ARG A 151 -11.90 -10.95 7.16
CA ARG A 151 -12.15 -11.12 8.60
C ARG A 151 -12.65 -12.51 8.92
N ALA A 152 -13.58 -13.03 8.11
CA ALA A 152 -14.07 -14.40 8.25
C ALA A 152 -12.94 -15.42 8.07
N ALA A 153 -12.08 -15.25 7.05
CA ALA A 153 -10.95 -16.15 6.82
C ALA A 153 -9.94 -16.15 7.97
N ILE A 154 -9.67 -14.98 8.57
CA ILE A 154 -8.81 -14.88 9.77
C ILE A 154 -9.45 -15.57 10.97
N LEU A 155 -10.75 -15.35 11.21
CA LEU A 155 -11.48 -15.98 12.33
C LEU A 155 -11.53 -17.51 12.19
N LEU A 156 -11.69 -18.01 10.96
CA LEU A 156 -11.77 -19.44 10.65
C LEU A 156 -10.38 -20.11 10.49
N GLY A 157 -9.28 -19.36 10.61
CA GLY A 157 -7.93 -19.91 10.46
C GLY A 157 -7.54 -20.32 9.03
N VAL A 158 -8.29 -19.88 8.02
CA VAL A 158 -8.08 -20.21 6.60
C VAL A 158 -7.49 -19.04 5.80
N GLU A 159 -6.86 -18.09 6.49
CA GLU A 159 -6.23 -16.90 5.90
C GLU A 159 -5.22 -17.26 4.81
N SER A 160 -4.39 -18.29 5.01
CA SER A 160 -3.38 -18.71 4.03
C SER A 160 -3.98 -19.10 2.69
N ILE A 161 -5.16 -19.73 2.68
CA ILE A 161 -5.88 -20.09 1.45
C ILE A 161 -6.36 -18.82 0.75
N LEU A 162 -6.90 -17.86 1.50
CA LEU A 162 -7.36 -16.59 0.96
C LEU A 162 -6.20 -15.75 0.42
N GLU A 163 -5.10 -15.66 1.17
CA GLU A 163 -3.86 -14.98 0.77
C GLU A 163 -3.33 -15.57 -0.54
N ASN A 164 -3.20 -16.90 -0.62
CA ASN A 164 -2.71 -17.57 -1.83
C ASN A 164 -3.59 -17.28 -3.05
N ARG A 165 -4.91 -17.37 -2.90
CA ARG A 165 -5.85 -17.10 -4.01
C ARG A 165 -5.85 -15.63 -4.44
N LEU A 166 -5.95 -14.69 -3.49
CA LEU A 166 -6.00 -13.27 -3.81
C LEU A 166 -4.66 -12.76 -4.33
N THR A 167 -3.55 -13.22 -3.77
CA THR A 167 -2.22 -12.88 -4.26
C THR A 167 -2.03 -13.43 -5.66
N ALA A 168 -2.37 -14.70 -5.93
CA ALA A 168 -2.30 -15.26 -7.30
C ALA A 168 -3.14 -14.46 -8.32
N PHE A 169 -4.34 -14.02 -7.94
CA PHE A 169 -5.14 -13.14 -8.79
C PHE A 169 -4.45 -11.77 -9.03
N GLN A 170 -3.78 -11.25 -8.01
CA GLN A 170 -3.07 -9.96 -8.03
C GLN A 170 -1.67 -10.05 -8.68
N GLU A 171 -1.06 -11.22 -8.81
CA GLU A 171 0.21 -11.44 -9.52
C GLU A 171 0.12 -11.02 -10.98
N SER A 172 -1.07 -11.08 -11.57
CA SER A 172 -1.35 -10.51 -12.91
C SER A 172 -0.93 -9.03 -13.02
N ARG A 173 -0.93 -8.27 -11.91
CA ARG A 173 -0.51 -6.87 -11.88
C ARG A 173 0.98 -6.68 -12.16
N LYS A 174 1.82 -7.69 -11.89
CA LYS A 174 3.25 -7.67 -12.30
C LYS A 174 3.41 -7.73 -13.82
N LYS A 175 2.39 -8.23 -14.53
CA LYS A 175 2.33 -8.29 -16.00
C LYS A 175 1.72 -7.03 -16.62
N GLY A 176 1.57 -5.95 -15.85
CA GLY A 176 1.05 -4.66 -16.29
C GLY A 176 -0.18 -4.26 -15.49
N PHE A 177 -0.05 -3.20 -14.70
CA PHE A 177 -1.13 -2.70 -13.86
C PHE A 177 -1.80 -1.49 -14.52
N THR A 178 -2.77 -1.76 -15.39
CA THR A 178 -3.68 -0.75 -15.92
C THR A 178 -5.00 -0.84 -15.15
N PHE A 179 -5.44 0.26 -14.54
CA PHE A 179 -6.69 0.32 -13.80
C PHE A 179 -7.50 1.51 -14.31
N ASP A 180 -8.63 1.22 -14.95
CA ASP A 180 -9.47 2.25 -15.60
C ASP A 180 -10.41 2.97 -14.61
N GLY A 181 -10.38 2.61 -13.31
CA GLY A 181 -11.34 3.10 -12.32
C GLY A 181 -11.09 4.52 -11.78
N CYS A 182 -10.33 5.34 -12.51
CA CYS A 182 -10.15 6.78 -12.26
C CYS A 182 -10.46 7.64 -13.49
N ARG A 183 -11.07 7.06 -14.55
CA ARG A 183 -11.76 7.81 -15.59
C ARG A 183 -13.16 8.23 -15.12
#